data_AF-A0A6H1N3Q8-F1
#
_entry.id   AF-A0A6H1N3Q8-F1
#
_cell.length_a   1.000
_cell.length_b   1.000
_cell.length_c   1.000
_cell.angle_alpha   90.00
_cell.angle_beta   90.00
_cell.angle_gamma   90.00
#
_symmetry.space_group_name_H-M   'P 1'
#
loop_
_entity.id
_entity.type
_entity.pdbx_description
1 polymer ?
#
loop_
_entity_poly.entity_id
_entity_poly.type
_entity_poly.pdbx_seq_one_letter_code
_entity_poly.pdbx_strand_id
1 'polypeptide(L)'
;MTENSDTVDAELVDGSLPAVATAAAVSLHTARDHEVSDVTRQALEDSIADNTRRTYDRQWNTFTTWCATEQRVALPATPKRLLEYVRYPTRTLSARTGRTPARSSIEQAIAVIRVAHKAAGHRDQPDTAAALRVLRPCKKKRSEAGTRKRKSPPINLAKLRLLVADWTQRRSPACATASSSSWASP
;
A
#
# COMPACT_ATOMS: atom_id res chain seq x y z
N MET A 1 64.92 7.82 -33.67
CA MET A 1 64.41 6.43 -33.65
C MET A 1 63.10 6.46 -32.88
N THR A 2 62.04 6.74 -33.65
CA THR A 2 60.60 6.56 -33.39
C THR A 2 60.05 6.83 -31.98
N GLU A 3 59.47 8.03 -31.83
CA GLU A 3 58.42 8.36 -30.87
C GLU A 3 57.16 7.55 -31.18
N ASN A 4 56.61 6.91 -30.15
CA ASN A 4 55.27 6.33 -30.17
C ASN A 4 54.24 7.43 -29.95
N SER A 5 53.37 7.65 -30.92
CA SER A 5 52.09 8.33 -30.71
C SER A 5 51.03 7.63 -31.56
N ASP A 6 50.47 6.55 -31.01
CA ASP A 6 49.22 5.95 -31.47
C ASP A 6 48.09 6.94 -31.16
N THR A 7 47.73 7.76 -32.14
CA THR A 7 46.44 8.44 -32.15
C THR A 7 45.49 7.56 -32.95
N VAL A 8 44.59 6.86 -32.25
CA VAL A 8 43.47 6.17 -32.90
C VAL A 8 42.44 7.23 -33.30
N ASP A 9 42.37 7.53 -34.59
CA ASP A 9 41.27 8.28 -35.20
C ASP A 9 39.97 7.49 -34.95
N ALA A 10 39.15 7.97 -34.03
CA ALA A 10 37.78 7.52 -33.88
C ALA A 10 36.95 8.20 -34.98
N GLU A 11 36.78 7.52 -36.11
CA GLU A 11 35.74 7.89 -37.07
C GLU A 11 34.39 7.83 -36.34
N LEU A 12 33.81 9.03 -36.17
CA LEU A 12 32.42 9.21 -35.81
C LEU A 12 31.58 8.73 -37.01
N VAL A 13 31.22 7.44 -37.01
CA VAL A 13 30.18 6.93 -37.90
C VAL A 13 28.92 7.72 -37.56
N ASP A 14 28.58 8.65 -38.44
CA ASP A 14 27.33 9.40 -38.41
C ASP A 14 26.20 8.42 -38.72
N GLY A 15 25.82 7.67 -37.69
CA GLY A 15 24.72 6.73 -37.68
C GLY A 15 23.42 7.48 -37.79
N SER A 16 23.16 8.05 -38.97
CA SER A 16 21.84 8.49 -39.39
C SER A 16 20.96 7.26 -39.44
N LEU A 17 20.33 6.94 -38.31
CA LEU A 17 19.23 5.99 -38.27
C LEU A 17 18.20 6.52 -39.28
N PRO A 18 17.78 5.71 -40.27
CA PRO A 18 16.78 6.16 -41.22
C PRO A 18 15.56 6.60 -40.41
N ALA A 19 15.14 7.85 -40.65
CA ALA A 19 13.92 8.38 -40.07
C ALA A 19 12.80 7.38 -40.40
N VAL A 20 12.36 6.64 -39.38
CA VAL A 20 11.23 5.73 -39.49
C VAL A 20 10.07 6.61 -39.93
N ALA A 21 9.74 6.54 -41.21
CA ALA A 21 8.54 7.10 -41.78
C ALA A 21 7.42 6.73 -40.82
N THR A 22 6.69 7.73 -40.34
CA THR A 22 5.68 7.61 -39.30
C THR A 22 4.73 6.50 -39.72
N ALA A 23 4.94 5.30 -39.16
CA ALA A 23 4.14 4.14 -39.48
C ALA A 23 2.71 4.54 -39.14
N ALA A 24 1.87 4.64 -40.16
CA ALA A 24 0.44 4.84 -39.99
C ALA A 24 -0.02 3.88 -38.89
N ALA A 25 -0.77 4.39 -37.92
CA ALA A 25 -1.21 3.61 -36.76
C ALA A 25 -2.08 2.44 -37.23
N VAL A 26 -1.44 1.32 -37.57
CA VAL A 26 -2.11 0.05 -37.81
C VAL A 26 -2.76 -0.31 -36.48
N SER A 27 -4.09 -0.35 -36.44
CA SER A 27 -4.78 -0.89 -35.28
C SER A 27 -4.44 -2.37 -35.17
N LEU A 28 -3.52 -2.70 -34.27
CA LEU A 28 -3.03 -4.07 -34.04
C LEU A 28 -4.09 -4.98 -33.39
N HIS A 29 -5.24 -4.43 -33.00
CA HIS A 29 -6.26 -5.10 -32.20
C HIS A 29 -7.63 -5.04 -32.89
N THR A 30 -8.40 -6.11 -32.70
CA THR A 30 -9.79 -6.27 -33.15
C THR A 30 -10.78 -5.90 -32.04
N ALA A 31 -12.08 -5.76 -32.37
CA ALA A 31 -13.12 -5.49 -31.38
C ALA A 31 -13.18 -6.57 -30.27
N ARG A 32 -12.95 -7.84 -30.63
CA ARG A 32 -12.92 -8.96 -29.67
C ARG A 32 -11.79 -8.82 -28.63
N ASP A 33 -10.69 -8.18 -28.98
CA ASP A 33 -9.55 -7.97 -28.05
C ASP A 33 -9.87 -6.94 -26.95
N HIS A 34 -10.96 -6.17 -27.10
CA HIS A 34 -11.44 -5.22 -26.10
C HIS A 34 -12.58 -5.76 -25.23
N GLU A 35 -13.06 -6.97 -25.52
CA GLU A 35 -14.14 -7.61 -24.79
C GLU A 35 -13.58 -8.46 -23.64
N VAL A 36 -14.24 -8.39 -22.49
CA VAL A 36 -13.92 -9.22 -21.31
C VAL A 36 -15.22 -9.88 -20.86
N SER A 37 -15.21 -11.21 -20.72
CA SER A 37 -16.37 -11.97 -20.25
C SER A 37 -16.75 -11.61 -18.82
N ASP A 38 -18.02 -11.77 -18.47
CA ASP A 38 -18.52 -11.47 -17.12
C ASP A 38 -17.85 -12.36 -16.06
N VAL A 39 -17.60 -13.63 -16.37
CA VAL A 39 -16.88 -14.57 -15.49
C VAL A 39 -15.45 -14.08 -15.22
N THR A 40 -14.76 -13.59 -16.25
CA THR A 40 -13.40 -13.03 -16.09
C THR A 40 -13.42 -11.74 -15.28
N ARG A 41 -14.44 -10.89 -15.46
CA ARG A 41 -14.62 -9.66 -14.65
C ARG A 41 -14.84 -10.00 -13.17
N GLN A 42 -15.70 -10.99 -12.89
CA GLN A 42 -15.95 -11.45 -11.53
C GLN A 42 -14.69 -12.05 -10.89
N ALA A 43 -13.95 -12.89 -11.62
CA ALA A 43 -12.67 -13.43 -11.15
C ALA A 43 -11.64 -12.34 -10.85
N LEU A 44 -11.62 -11.25 -11.63
CA LEU A 44 -10.77 -10.10 -11.38
C LEU A 44 -11.17 -9.36 -10.09
N GLU A 45 -12.47 -9.20 -9.83
CA GLU A 45 -12.95 -8.63 -8.56
C GLU A 45 -12.56 -9.52 -7.38
N ASP A 46 -12.80 -10.84 -7.49
CA ASP A 46 -12.49 -11.84 -6.47
C ASP A 46 -10.99 -12.01 -6.21
N SER A 47 -10.14 -11.64 -7.18
CA SER A 47 -8.69 -11.60 -7.00
C SER A 47 -8.24 -10.61 -5.91
N ILE A 48 -9.06 -9.62 -5.59
CA ILE A 48 -8.77 -8.65 -4.52
C ILE A 48 -9.20 -9.25 -3.18
N ALA A 49 -8.20 -9.67 -2.39
CA ALA A 49 -8.40 -10.16 -1.05
C ALA A 49 -9.27 -9.21 -0.18
N ASP A 50 -10.19 -9.78 0.61
CA ASP A 50 -11.13 -9.01 1.45
C ASP A 50 -10.45 -7.99 2.35
N ASN A 51 -9.29 -8.34 2.92
CA ASN A 51 -8.52 -7.43 3.75
C ASN A 51 -8.04 -6.19 2.97
N THR A 52 -7.71 -6.36 1.70
CA THR A 52 -7.34 -5.27 0.80
C THR A 52 -8.54 -4.40 0.47
N ARG A 53 -9.71 -5.00 0.17
CA ARG A 53 -10.97 -4.27 -0.06
C ARG A 53 -11.33 -3.40 1.16
N ARG A 54 -11.39 -4.01 2.35
CA ARG A 54 -11.64 -3.29 3.62
C ARG A 54 -10.64 -2.17 3.87
N THR A 55 -9.39 -2.38 3.50
CA THR A 55 -8.38 -1.33 3.64
C THR A 55 -8.63 -0.19 2.67
N TYR A 56 -8.96 -0.49 1.41
CA TYR A 56 -9.28 0.52 0.40
C TYR A 56 -10.51 1.34 0.83
N ASP A 57 -11.59 0.68 1.24
CA ASP A 57 -12.80 1.35 1.73
C ASP A 57 -12.49 2.27 2.90
N ARG A 58 -11.69 1.79 3.87
CA ARG A 58 -11.29 2.59 5.01
C ARG A 58 -10.47 3.82 4.61
N GLN A 59 -9.49 3.66 3.72
CA GLN A 59 -8.67 4.79 3.27
C GLN A 59 -9.51 5.79 2.48
N TRP A 60 -10.42 5.31 1.63
CA TRP A 60 -11.34 6.12 0.86
C TRP A 60 -12.30 6.90 1.75
N ASN A 61 -12.92 6.25 2.73
CA ASN A 61 -13.81 6.88 3.70
C ASN A 61 -13.08 7.94 4.53
N THR A 62 -11.82 7.68 4.91
CA THR A 62 -11.01 8.67 5.64
C THR A 62 -10.79 9.93 4.79
N PHE A 63 -10.48 9.75 3.50
CA PHE A 63 -10.28 10.87 2.58
C PHE A 63 -11.56 11.65 2.32
N THR A 64 -12.67 10.98 1.99
CA THR A 64 -13.96 11.63 1.71
C THR A 64 -14.52 12.34 2.94
N THR A 65 -14.36 11.77 4.13
CA THR A 65 -14.72 12.43 5.39
C THR A 65 -13.91 13.71 5.59
N TRP A 66 -12.59 13.66 5.37
CA TRP A 66 -11.75 14.86 5.46
C TRP A 66 -12.16 15.92 4.42
N CYS A 67 -12.45 15.50 3.18
CA CYS A 67 -12.97 16.40 2.16
C CYS A 67 -14.28 17.07 2.61
N ALA A 68 -15.23 16.31 3.17
CA ALA A 68 -16.47 16.85 3.68
C ALA A 68 -16.25 17.88 4.81
N THR A 69 -15.34 17.60 5.75
CA THR A 69 -15.02 18.52 6.85
C THR A 69 -14.38 19.82 6.38
N GLU A 70 -13.61 19.76 5.28
CA GLU A 70 -12.93 20.91 4.68
C GLU A 70 -13.79 21.61 3.62
N GLN A 71 -15.04 21.16 3.41
CA GLN A 71 -15.95 21.63 2.35
C GLN A 71 -15.32 21.53 0.95
N ARG A 72 -14.57 20.44 0.72
CA ARG A 72 -13.88 20.16 -0.54
C ARG A 72 -14.57 19.02 -1.28
N VAL A 73 -14.48 19.08 -2.61
CA VAL A 73 -14.93 17.99 -3.49
C VAL A 73 -13.90 16.86 -3.48
N ALA A 74 -14.36 15.63 -3.23
CA ALA A 74 -13.53 14.43 -3.18
C ALA A 74 -13.20 13.86 -4.58
N LEU A 75 -14.11 14.01 -5.56
CA LEU A 75 -13.94 13.59 -6.95
C LEU A 75 -14.45 14.66 -7.92
N PRO A 76 -13.66 15.11 -8.91
CA PRO A 76 -12.22 14.89 -9.09
C PRO A 76 -11.38 15.73 -8.12
N ALA A 77 -10.43 15.08 -7.44
CA ALA A 77 -9.45 15.75 -6.60
C ALA A 77 -8.38 16.42 -7.48
N THR A 78 -7.99 17.64 -7.13
CA THR A 78 -6.86 18.33 -7.77
C THR A 78 -5.54 17.93 -7.09
N PRO A 79 -4.38 18.08 -7.75
CA PRO A 79 -3.09 17.81 -7.14
C PRO A 79 -2.87 18.60 -5.84
N LYS A 80 -3.34 19.86 -5.80
CA LYS A 80 -3.33 20.71 -4.60
C LYS A 80 -4.17 20.12 -3.45
N ARG A 81 -5.32 19.51 -3.75
CA ARG A 81 -6.16 18.83 -2.74
C ARG A 81 -5.45 17.62 -2.16
N LEU A 82 -4.81 16.80 -3.00
CA LEU A 82 -4.03 15.66 -2.53
C LEU A 82 -2.85 16.11 -1.65
N LEU A 83 -2.20 17.22 -2.00
CA LEU A 83 -1.10 17.79 -1.22
C LEU A 83 -1.54 18.20 0.19
N GLU A 84 -2.64 18.94 0.30
CA GLU A 84 -3.22 19.34 1.58
C GLU A 84 -3.68 18.12 2.39
N TYR A 85 -4.32 17.15 1.73
CA TYR A 85 -4.72 15.91 2.37
C TYR A 85 -3.52 15.17 2.94
N VAL A 86 -2.42 15.06 2.22
CA VAL A 86 -1.22 14.34 2.68
C VAL A 86 -0.54 15.08 3.84
N ARG A 87 -0.63 16.41 3.90
CA ARG A 87 -0.10 17.21 5.00
C ARG A 87 -0.93 17.03 6.28
N TYR A 88 -2.25 16.93 6.19
CA TYR A 88 -3.15 16.80 7.34
C TYR A 88 -2.80 15.64 8.31
N PRO A 89 -2.73 14.35 7.92
CA PRO A 89 -2.44 13.24 8.81
C PRO A 89 -1.01 13.28 9.35
N THR A 90 -0.09 14.03 8.74
CA THR A 90 1.27 14.18 9.30
C THR A 90 1.29 15.02 10.58
N ARG A 91 0.26 15.85 10.82
CA ARG A 91 0.13 16.73 11.99
C ARG A 91 -1.00 16.28 12.93
N THR A 92 -2.01 15.61 12.39
CA THR A 92 -3.16 15.16 13.18
C THR A 92 -2.91 13.78 13.80
N LEU A 93 -3.18 13.66 15.10
CA LEU A 93 -3.14 12.37 15.80
C LEU A 93 -4.38 11.56 15.42
N SER A 94 -4.19 10.28 15.10
CA SER A 94 -5.33 9.39 14.92
C SER A 94 -6.01 9.17 16.27
N ALA A 95 -7.31 9.46 16.36
CA ALA A 95 -8.11 9.26 17.57
C ALA A 95 -7.99 7.83 18.13
N ARG A 96 -7.84 6.83 17.25
CA ARG A 96 -7.71 5.42 17.63
C ARG A 96 -6.36 5.06 18.26
N THR A 97 -5.27 5.68 17.82
CA THR A 97 -3.91 5.28 18.23
C THR A 97 -3.15 6.36 18.99
N GLY A 98 -3.69 7.56 19.12
CA GLY A 98 -3.02 8.72 19.73
C GLY A 98 -1.71 9.11 19.04
N ARG A 99 -1.51 8.68 17.79
CA ARG A 99 -0.24 8.80 17.04
C ARG A 99 -0.52 9.22 15.60
N THR A 100 0.45 9.88 14.98
CA THR A 100 0.38 10.19 13.54
C THR A 100 0.49 8.90 12.70
N PRO A 101 -0.31 8.74 11.64
CA PRO A 101 -0.29 7.55 10.78
C PRO A 101 1.09 7.30 10.17
N ALA A 102 1.48 6.03 10.09
CA ALA A 102 2.74 5.63 9.45
C ALA A 102 2.80 6.12 7.99
N ARG A 103 4.00 6.42 7.50
CA ARG A 103 4.21 6.90 6.11
C ARG A 103 3.60 5.94 5.09
N SER A 104 3.78 4.64 5.29
CA SER A 104 3.18 3.60 4.45
C SER A 104 1.66 3.66 4.39
N SER A 105 1.00 4.07 5.48
CA SER A 105 -0.46 4.25 5.50
C SER A 105 -0.88 5.46 4.66
N ILE A 106 -0.08 6.52 4.63
CA ILE A 106 -0.36 7.71 3.81
C ILE A 106 -0.11 7.38 2.34
N GLU A 107 0.97 6.67 2.02
CA GLU A 107 1.23 6.17 0.66
C GLU A 107 0.11 5.23 0.17
N GLN A 108 -0.41 4.37 1.05
CA GLN A 108 -1.56 3.53 0.73
C GLN A 108 -2.83 4.36 0.47
N ALA A 109 -3.07 5.42 1.24
CA ALA A 109 -4.19 6.33 0.98
C ALA A 109 -4.06 7.02 -0.39
N ILE A 110 -2.86 7.48 -0.76
CA ILE A 110 -2.59 8.06 -2.09
C ILE A 110 -2.91 7.05 -3.20
N ALA A 111 -2.48 5.80 -3.05
CA ALA A 111 -2.76 4.74 -4.02
C ALA A 111 -4.26 4.48 -4.17
N VAL A 112 -4.99 4.39 -3.06
CA VAL A 112 -6.45 4.19 -3.05
C VAL A 112 -7.17 5.35 -3.75
N ILE A 113 -6.76 6.59 -3.48
CA ILE A 113 -7.34 7.77 -4.14
C ILE A 113 -7.15 7.66 -5.66
N ARG A 114 -5.96 7.28 -6.14
CA ARG A 114 -5.72 7.08 -7.58
C ARG A 114 -6.59 5.96 -8.17
N VAL A 115 -6.76 4.85 -7.45
CA VAL A 115 -7.64 3.74 -7.87
C VAL A 115 -9.09 4.22 -7.99
N ALA A 116 -9.58 4.99 -7.01
CA ALA A 116 -10.93 5.55 -7.05
C ALA A 116 -11.12 6.52 -8.23
N HIS A 117 -10.13 7.37 -8.53
CA HIS A 117 -10.17 8.27 -9.69
C HIS A 117 -10.15 7.50 -11.02
N LYS A 118 -9.33 6.45 -11.11
CA LYS A 118 -9.30 5.55 -12.28
C LYS A 118 -10.66 4.87 -12.48
N ALA A 119 -11.29 4.40 -11.41
CA ALA A 119 -12.62 3.79 -11.45
C ALA A 119 -13.71 4.79 -11.88
N ALA A 120 -13.58 6.06 -11.50
CA ALA A 120 -14.47 7.15 -11.92
C ALA A 120 -14.19 7.68 -13.34
N GLY A 121 -13.26 7.08 -14.09
CA GLY A 121 -12.93 7.49 -15.46
C GLY A 121 -11.86 8.59 -15.57
N HIS A 122 -11.36 9.12 -14.46
CA HIS A 122 -10.28 10.10 -14.43
C HIS A 122 -8.91 9.42 -14.42
N ARG A 123 -8.48 8.92 -15.59
CA ARG A 123 -7.15 8.33 -15.77
C ARG A 123 -6.08 9.41 -15.53
N ASP A 124 -5.04 9.05 -14.78
CA ASP A 124 -3.88 9.89 -14.43
C ASP A 124 -4.12 11.12 -13.53
N GLN A 125 -5.31 11.23 -12.92
CA GLN A 125 -5.59 12.23 -11.90
C GLN A 125 -5.78 11.59 -10.52
N PRO A 126 -5.40 12.27 -9.42
CA PRO A 126 -4.55 13.47 -9.34
C PRO A 126 -3.06 13.15 -9.52
N ASP A 127 -2.26 14.13 -9.97
CA ASP A 127 -0.79 14.03 -9.91
C ASP A 127 -0.33 13.85 -8.46
N THR A 128 0.49 12.81 -8.25
CA THR A 128 0.96 12.36 -6.93
C THR A 128 2.41 12.72 -6.65
N ALA A 129 3.16 13.21 -7.64
CA ALA A 129 4.58 13.48 -7.50
C ALA A 129 4.87 14.54 -6.41
N ALA A 130 4.09 15.63 -6.41
CA ALA A 130 4.19 16.67 -5.38
C ALA A 130 3.85 16.15 -3.98
N ALA A 131 2.78 15.34 -3.87
CA ALA A 131 2.34 14.77 -2.60
C ALA A 131 3.38 13.81 -2.00
N LEU A 132 3.99 12.96 -2.82
CA LEU A 132 5.06 12.06 -2.38
C LEU A 132 6.34 12.82 -1.99
N ARG A 133 6.65 13.95 -2.65
CA ARG A 133 7.78 14.80 -2.28
C ARG A 133 7.63 15.38 -0.87
N VAL A 134 6.41 15.78 -0.49
CA VAL A 134 6.10 16.27 0.88
C VAL A 134 6.29 15.20 1.95
N LEU A 135 6.15 13.91 1.62
CA LEU A 135 6.35 12.80 2.56
C LEU A 135 7.82 12.43 2.79
N ARG A 136 8.77 12.92 1.97
CA ARG A 136 10.19 12.57 2.10
C ARG A 136 10.75 12.94 3.49
N PRO A 137 10.55 14.16 4.01
CA PRO A 137 11.06 14.55 5.33
C PRO A 137 10.40 13.78 6.49
N CYS A 138 9.18 13.26 6.31
CA CYS A 138 8.47 12.54 7.37
C CYS A 138 9.19 11.25 7.82
N LYS A 139 10.03 10.65 6.96
CA LYS A 139 10.86 9.50 7.36
C LYS A 139 11.91 9.92 8.41
N LYS A 140 12.64 11.00 8.14
CA LYS A 140 13.68 11.55 9.02
C LYS A 140 13.10 12.03 10.35
N LYS A 141 12.01 12.81 10.31
CA LYS A 141 11.32 13.27 11.52
C LYS A 141 10.83 12.12 12.40
N ARG A 142 10.36 11.02 11.79
CA ARG A 142 9.88 9.85 12.52
C ARG A 142 11.02 9.03 13.16
N SER A 143 12.17 8.94 12.50
CA SER A 143 13.36 8.32 13.09
C SER A 143 13.94 9.15 14.24
N GLU A 144 13.99 10.49 14.08
CA GLU A 144 14.41 11.41 15.14
C GLU A 144 13.48 11.35 16.36
N ALA A 145 12.16 11.24 16.14
CA ALA A 145 11.17 11.03 17.19
C ALA A 145 11.16 9.61 17.79
N GLY A 146 12.17 8.76 17.50
CA GLY A 146 12.31 7.42 18.06
C GLY A 146 11.19 6.43 17.71
N THR A 147 10.32 6.76 16.75
CA THR A 147 9.12 5.97 16.47
C THR A 147 9.46 4.81 15.53
N ARG A 148 9.55 3.59 16.07
CA ARG A 148 9.82 2.36 15.31
C ARG A 148 8.54 1.56 15.02
N LYS A 149 8.56 0.78 13.92
CA LYS A 149 7.53 -0.22 13.64
C LYS A 149 7.50 -1.22 14.80
N ARG A 150 6.36 -1.31 15.49
CA ARG A 150 6.14 -2.30 16.56
C ARG A 150 6.23 -3.69 15.94
N LYS A 151 7.12 -4.52 16.46
CA LYS A 151 7.11 -5.96 16.22
C LYS A 151 6.39 -6.63 17.38
N SER A 152 5.60 -7.67 17.10
CA SER A 152 5.09 -8.51 18.17
C SER A 152 6.28 -9.16 18.88
N PRO A 153 6.27 -9.24 20.23
CA PRO A 153 7.29 -9.99 20.94
C PRO A 153 7.29 -11.44 20.45
N PRO A 154 8.46 -12.10 20.37
CA PRO A 154 8.53 -13.49 19.95
C PRO A 154 7.65 -14.34 20.86
N ILE A 155 6.95 -15.30 20.25
CA ILE A 155 6.21 -16.30 21.02
C ILE A 155 7.25 -17.22 21.67
N ASN A 156 7.24 -17.28 23.01
CA ASN A 156 8.15 -18.15 23.76
C ASN A 156 7.36 -19.33 24.35
N LEU A 157 8.10 -20.36 24.76
CA LEU A 157 7.53 -21.59 25.32
C LEU A 157 6.65 -21.34 26.55
N ALA A 158 7.01 -20.38 27.41
CA ALA A 158 6.19 -19.99 28.55
C ALA A 158 4.83 -19.43 28.11
N LYS A 159 4.81 -18.56 27.08
CA LYS A 159 3.59 -17.97 26.52
C LYS A 159 2.74 -19.01 25.79
N LEU A 160 3.37 -19.98 25.11
CA LEU A 160 2.65 -21.12 24.52
C LEU A 160 1.95 -21.96 25.59
N ARG A 161 2.65 -22.30 26.68
CA ARG A 161 2.07 -23.06 27.80
C ARG A 161 0.88 -22.34 28.44
N LEU A 162 0.99 -21.03 28.64
CA LEU A 162 -0.12 -20.21 29.14
C LEU A 162 -1.34 -20.22 28.19
N LEU A 163 -1.11 -20.10 26.88
CA LEU A 163 -2.20 -20.14 25.89
C LEU A 163 -2.89 -21.51 25.85
N VAL A 164 -2.14 -22.60 25.95
CA VAL A 164 -2.70 -23.96 25.98
C VAL A 164 -3.51 -24.19 27.25
N ALA A 165 -2.97 -23.78 28.42
CA ALA A 165 -3.66 -23.90 29.70
C ALA A 165 -4.98 -23.10 29.73
N ASP A 166 -4.95 -21.83 29.28
CA ASP A 166 -6.15 -20.99 29.16
C ASP A 166 -7.18 -21.59 28.19
N TRP A 167 -6.73 -22.16 27.08
CA TRP A 167 -7.61 -22.82 26.13
C TRP A 167 -8.26 -24.09 26.70
N THR A 168 -7.50 -24.93 27.42
CA THR A 168 -8.07 -26.12 28.10
C THR A 168 -9.07 -25.72 29.19
N GLN A 169 -8.84 -24.60 29.88
CA GLN A 169 -9.75 -24.05 30.89
C GLN A 169 -11.06 -23.55 30.26
N ARG A 170 -10.98 -22.83 29.12
CA ARG A 170 -12.17 -22.26 28.43
C ARG A 170 -12.99 -23.28 27.65
N ARG A 171 -12.33 -24.32 27.12
CA ARG A 171 -13.01 -25.38 26.36
C ARG A 171 -13.68 -26.42 27.25
N SER A 172 -13.38 -26.42 28.55
CA SER A 172 -14.07 -27.28 29.50
C SER A 172 -15.38 -26.61 29.94
N PRO A 173 -16.57 -27.04 29.48
CA PRO A 173 -17.76 -26.83 30.29
C PRO A 173 -17.54 -27.69 31.55
N ALA A 174 -17.53 -27.06 32.72
CA ALA A 174 -17.18 -27.70 33.99
C ALA A 174 -17.74 -29.13 34.15
N CYS A 175 -16.86 -30.16 34.15
CA CYS A 175 -17.08 -31.45 34.83
C CYS A 175 -15.82 -32.33 34.79
N ALA A 176 -14.80 -31.97 35.56
CA ALA A 176 -13.92 -32.97 36.18
C ALA A 176 -13.77 -32.65 37.67
N THR A 177 -14.87 -32.22 38.31
CA THR A 177 -15.04 -32.37 39.75
C THR A 177 -15.41 -33.82 40.04
N ALA A 178 -14.41 -34.69 40.01
CA ALA A 178 -14.34 -35.97 40.69
C ALA A 178 -12.83 -36.19 40.91
N SER A 179 -12.23 -35.72 42.00
CA SER A 179 -12.30 -36.33 43.33
C SER A 179 -12.32 -37.87 43.29
N SER A 180 -11.14 -38.46 43.29
CA SER A 180 -10.74 -39.58 44.15
C SER A 180 -9.21 -39.67 44.04
N SER A 181 -8.43 -39.23 45.03
CA SER A 181 -8.10 -39.99 46.24
C SER A 181 -7.46 -41.34 45.91
N SER A 182 -6.28 -41.60 46.50
CA SER A 182 -5.47 -42.83 46.36
C SER A 182 -4.66 -42.85 45.06
N TRP A 183 -3.33 -42.76 45.09
CA TRP A 183 -2.52 -43.89 45.54
C TRP A 183 -1.48 -43.50 46.60
N ALA A 184 -1.72 -44.01 47.81
CA ALA A 184 -0.66 -44.41 48.72
C ALA A 184 -0.09 -45.77 48.26
N SER A 185 1.19 -45.93 48.54
CA SER A 185 2.17 -46.99 48.22
C SER A 185 1.78 -48.43 48.63
N PRO A 186 2.63 -49.46 48.44
CA PRO A 186 4.00 -49.54 49.02
C PRO A 186 5.16 -49.37 48.02
#